data_AF-A0A4R4NUV1-F1
#
_entry.id   AF-A0A4R4NUV1-F1
#
_cell.length_a   1.000
_cell.length_b   1.000
_cell.length_c   1.000
_cell.angle_alpha   90.00
_cell.angle_beta   90.00
_cell.angle_gamma   90.00
#
_symmetry.space_group_name_H-M   'P 1'
#
loop_
_entity.id
_entity.type
_entity.pdbx_description
1 polymer ?
#
loop_
_entity_poly.entity_id
_entity_poly.type
_entity_poly.pdbx_seq_one_letter_code
_entity_poly.pdbx_strand_id
1 'polypeptide(L)' 'PPPAQSGGAPQPPPVAAEDDVAAEDDPDLDDTALTGYELIVQELGATVIEEFRHE' A
#
# COMPACT_ATOMS: atom_id res chain seq x y z
N PRO A 1 -38.36 -25.12 13.59
CA PRO A 1 -37.82 -24.81 12.24
C PRO A 1 -36.30 -24.73 12.30
N PRO A 2 -35.54 -25.45 11.44
CA PRO A 2 -34.08 -25.27 11.40
C PRO A 2 -33.74 -23.93 10.75
N PRO A 3 -32.63 -23.26 11.15
CA PRO A 3 -32.19 -22.04 10.48
C PRO A 3 -31.80 -22.37 9.04
N ALA A 4 -32.30 -21.58 8.09
CA ALA A 4 -31.87 -21.66 6.70
C ALA A 4 -30.36 -21.36 6.65
N GLN A 5 -29.58 -22.27 6.08
CA GLN A 5 -28.17 -22.03 5.83
C GLN A 5 -28.08 -20.92 4.78
N SER A 6 -27.73 -19.72 5.21
CA SER A 6 -27.40 -18.62 4.33
C SER A 6 -26.22 -19.07 3.47
N GLY A 7 -26.47 -19.39 2.21
CA GLY A 7 -25.41 -19.70 1.25
C GLY A 7 -24.42 -18.55 1.23
N GLY A 8 -23.19 -18.80 1.70
CA GLY A 8 -22.15 -17.78 1.79
C GLY A 8 -21.85 -17.21 0.41
N ALA A 9 -21.70 -15.88 0.33
CA ALA A 9 -21.24 -15.24 -0.90
C ALA A 9 -19.88 -15.84 -1.30
N PRO A 10 -19.62 -16.04 -2.61
CA PRO A 10 -18.33 -16.54 -3.06
C PRO A 10 -17.20 -15.63 -2.57
N GLN A 11 -16.11 -16.22 -2.08
CA GLN A 11 -14.92 -15.48 -1.67
C GLN A 11 -14.29 -14.78 -2.89
N PRO A 12 -13.78 -13.55 -2.72
CA PRO A 12 -13.08 -12.87 -3.79
C PRO A 12 -11.83 -13.65 -4.21
N PRO A 13 -11.42 -13.56 -5.49
CA PRO A 13 -10.19 -14.19 -5.95
C PRO A 13 -8.98 -13.62 -5.19
N PRO A 14 -7.93 -14.44 -4.98
CA PRO A 14 -6.68 -13.96 -4.39
C PRO A 14 -6.06 -12.89 -5.29
N VAL A 15 -5.62 -11.80 -4.69
CA VAL A 15 -4.93 -10.69 -5.35
C VAL A 15 -3.43 -11.03 -5.40
N ALA A 16 -2.77 -10.79 -6.54
CA ALA A 16 -1.33 -10.97 -6.66
C ALA A 16 -0.59 -9.85 -5.90
N ALA A 17 0.63 -10.10 -5.42
CA ALA A 17 1.39 -9.10 -4.66
C ALA A 17 1.73 -7.84 -5.49
N GLU A 18 1.84 -7.98 -6.81
CA GLU A 18 2.04 -6.87 -7.75
C GLU A 18 0.77 -6.03 -7.97
N ASP A 19 -0.41 -6.60 -7.74
CA ASP A 19 -1.71 -5.93 -7.81
C ASP A 19 -2.16 -5.37 -6.44
N ASP A 20 -1.40 -5.63 -5.37
CA ASP A 20 -1.69 -5.18 -3.99
C ASP A 20 -1.18 -3.75 -3.77
N VAL A 21 -1.69 -2.84 -4.61
CA VAL A 21 -1.42 -1.41 -4.54
C VAL A 21 -2.72 -0.67 -4.28
N ALA A 22 -2.63 0.47 -3.58
CA ALA A 22 -3.78 1.32 -3.31
C ALA A 22 -4.42 1.80 -4.63
N ALA A 23 -5.74 1.94 -4.63
CA ALA A 23 -6.48 2.38 -5.80
C ALA A 23 -6.28 3.89 -6.05
N GLU A 24 -6.22 4.31 -7.32
CA GLU A 24 -6.00 5.72 -7.69
C GLU A 24 -7.11 6.69 -7.25
N ASP A 25 -8.29 6.19 -6.90
CA ASP A 25 -9.44 6.97 -6.42
C ASP A 25 -9.53 7.03 -4.87
N ASP A 26 -8.54 6.48 -4.14
CA ASP A 26 -8.58 6.47 -2.67
C ASP A 26 -8.40 7.91 -2.12
N PRO A 27 -9.32 8.42 -1.27
CA PRO A 27 -9.22 9.78 -0.72
C PRO A 27 -8.00 10.04 0.17
N ASP A 28 -7.31 9.01 0.65
CA ASP A 28 -6.03 9.14 1.38
C ASP A 28 -4.81 9.10 0.45
N LEU A 29 -5.02 8.79 -0.84
CA LEU A 29 -4.03 8.90 -1.91
C LEU A 29 -3.93 10.37 -2.35
N ASP A 30 -3.52 11.23 -1.42
CA ASP A 30 -3.31 12.65 -1.70
C ASP A 30 -1.97 12.90 -2.42
N ASP A 31 -1.81 14.09 -2.98
CA ASP A 31 -0.52 14.56 -3.55
C ASP A 31 0.61 14.63 -2.50
N THR A 32 0.32 14.28 -1.24
CA THR A 32 1.31 14.12 -0.18
C THR A 32 1.83 12.70 -0.07
N ALA A 33 1.48 11.79 -1.00
CA ALA A 33 2.14 10.50 -1.18
C ALA A 33 3.66 10.72 -1.17
N LEU A 34 4.22 10.56 0.03
CA LEU A 34 5.57 11.03 0.31
C LEU A 34 6.47 10.24 -0.63
N THR A 35 7.29 10.97 -1.39
CA THR A 35 8.31 10.31 -2.20
C THR A 35 9.12 9.41 -1.26
N GLY A 36 9.60 8.26 -1.74
CA GLY A 36 10.29 7.31 -0.85
C GLY A 36 11.39 7.98 0.00
N TYR A 37 12.04 9.01 -0.55
CA TYR A 37 12.97 9.88 0.18
C TYR A 37 12.33 10.61 1.38
N GLU A 38 11.24 11.35 1.14
CA GLU A 38 10.54 12.12 2.17
C GLU A 38 9.90 11.22 3.24
N LEU A 39 9.38 10.06 2.83
CA LEU A 39 8.82 9.06 3.73
C LEU A 39 9.89 8.49 4.68
N ILE A 40 11.09 8.22 4.16
CA ILE A 40 12.21 7.72 4.97
C ILE A 40 12.66 8.78 6.00
N VAL A 41 12.72 10.05 5.61
CA VAL A 41 13.15 11.13 6.51
C VAL A 41 12.11 11.38 7.60
N GLN A 42 10.83 11.45 7.24
CA GLN A 42 9.76 11.82 8.16
C GLN A 42 9.37 10.68 9.11
N GLU A 43 9.17 9.48 8.59
CA GLU A 43 8.55 8.39 9.36
C GLU A 43 9.56 7.64 10.23
N LEU A 44 10.80 7.52 9.76
CA LEU A 44 11.88 6.85 10.49
C LEU A 44 12.81 7.84 11.21
N GLY A 45 12.63 9.15 11.01
CA GLY A 45 13.53 10.19 11.53
C GLY A 45 14.96 10.05 10.99
N ALA A 46 15.11 9.44 9.82
CA ALA A 46 16.40 9.08 9.24
C ALA A 46 16.99 10.22 8.39
N THR A 47 18.27 10.13 8.05
CA THR A 47 18.93 11.01 7.09
C THR A 47 19.37 10.19 5.89
N VAL A 48 18.98 10.61 4.69
CA VAL A 48 19.38 9.97 3.43
C VAL A 48 20.67 10.65 2.94
N ILE A 49 21.70 9.85 2.66
CA ILE A 49 22.98 10.33 2.13
C ILE A 49 23.21 9.68 0.77
N GLU A 50 23.46 10.49 -0.24
CA GLU A 50 23.78 10.02 -1.58
C GLU A 50 25.25 9.56 -1.67
N GLU A 51 25.47 8.40 -2.30
CA GLU A 51 26.82 7.90 -2.59
C GLU A 51 27.33 8.50 -3.91
N PHE A 52 28.44 9.23 -3.86
CA PHE A 52 29.17 9.66 -5.06
C PHE A 52 30.32 8.70 -5.35
N ARG A 53 30.36 8.13 -6.56
CA ARG A 53 31.50 7.34 -7.05
C ARG A 53 32.45 8.25 -7.82
N HIS A 54 33.70 8.33 -7.37
CA HIS A 54 34.76 8.98 -8.12
C HIS A 54 35.28 8.03 -9.19
N GLU A 55 35.33 8.49 -10.45
CA GLU A 55 35.85 7.75 -11.60
C GLU A 55 37.39 7.67 -11.61
#